data_AF-A0A165RCJ1-F1
#
_entry.id   AF-A0A165RCJ1-F1
#
_cell.length_a   1.000
_cell.length_b   1.000
_cell.length_c   1.000
_cell.angle_alpha   90.00
_cell.angle_beta   90.00
_cell.angle_gamma   90.00
#
_symmetry.space_group_name_H-M   'P 1'
#
loop_
_entity.id
_entity.type
_entity.pdbx_description
1 polymer ?
#
loop_
_entity_poly.entity_id
_entity_poly.type
_entity_poly.pdbx_seq_one_letter_code
_entity_poly.pdbx_strand_id
1 'polypeptide(L)'
;MKLDLGIFPSGRMKLIRQTEMSECGLACVAMVASNWGLDLDMPYLRRRFSISQRGATINTLMVVASKLGLSARPLKVPLDELEYLQLPAILHWDLNHYVVLQKIESGKATIFDPAASIKKLTIEELSEHFTGIALELAPIEDFKQPEPSPKLRFSQLWHGVSGLRRTLLQIAVLTVITQGFVLLSPYFLQLAVDHVIPSYDIPFLVVLSVGFGLFALIYAISHFLRSFVFLSSGTLLSFVMASNIGRQLFRLPVEWFERRHVGDILSRFQSLQPIQDLLIKGSVVTALDGVLAIAILVVMFLYSPLLALGFVDKA
;
A
#
# COMPACT_ATOMS: atom_id res chain seq x y z
N MET A 1 31.22 -28.29 -23.23
CA MET A 1 31.43 -28.78 -21.85
C MET A 1 31.04 -27.65 -20.92
N LYS A 2 29.77 -27.60 -20.52
CA LYS A 2 29.25 -26.56 -19.61
C LYS A 2 29.72 -26.91 -18.20
N LEU A 3 30.62 -26.12 -17.64
CA LEU A 3 30.88 -26.16 -16.19
C LEU A 3 29.71 -25.46 -15.51
N ASP A 4 28.74 -26.26 -15.09
CA ASP A 4 27.67 -25.85 -14.20
C ASP A 4 28.25 -25.79 -12.77
N LEU A 5 28.92 -24.68 -12.45
CA LEU A 5 29.39 -24.37 -11.10
C LEU A 5 28.15 -23.98 -10.28
N GLY A 6 27.47 -24.98 -9.71
CA GLY A 6 26.30 -24.87 -8.83
C GLY A 6 26.58 -24.16 -7.50
N ILE A 7 27.15 -22.96 -7.55
CA ILE A 7 27.53 -22.12 -6.40
C ILE A 7 26.55 -20.95 -6.23
N PHE A 8 25.65 -20.70 -7.19
CA PHE A 8 24.72 -19.58 -7.10
C PHE A 8 23.37 -20.05 -6.54
N PRO A 9 23.02 -19.68 -5.29
CA PRO A 9 21.70 -19.97 -4.76
C PRO A 9 20.68 -19.27 -5.67
N SER A 10 19.62 -19.99 -6.06
CA SER A 10 18.53 -19.46 -6.87
C SER A 10 17.74 -18.43 -6.04
N GLY A 11 18.31 -17.23 -5.89
CA GLY A 11 17.70 -16.11 -5.21
C GLY A 11 16.47 -15.64 -5.99
N ARG A 12 15.32 -15.60 -5.32
CA ARG A 12 14.08 -15.12 -5.92
C ARG A 12 14.16 -13.60 -6.01
N MET A 13 14.72 -13.06 -7.09
CA MET A 13 14.77 -11.62 -7.34
C MET A 13 13.39 -11.00 -7.15
N LYS A 14 13.30 -9.94 -6.35
CA LYS A 14 12.07 -9.20 -6.11
C LYS A 14 12.00 -8.01 -7.06
N LEU A 15 10.83 -7.78 -7.66
CA LEU A 15 10.58 -6.54 -8.40
C LEU A 15 10.52 -5.36 -7.42
N ILE A 16 11.41 -4.40 -7.58
CA ILE A 16 11.43 -3.17 -6.80
C ILE A 16 11.02 -2.02 -7.71
N ARG A 17 9.91 -1.36 -7.37
CA ARG A 17 9.37 -0.24 -8.14
C ARG A 17 10.05 1.07 -7.76
N GLN A 18 10.33 1.90 -8.76
CA GLN A 18 10.76 3.26 -8.54
C GLN A 18 9.58 4.12 -8.05
N THR A 19 9.87 5.05 -7.15
CA THR A 19 8.88 6.04 -6.69
C THR A 19 9.16 7.44 -7.22
N GLU A 20 10.42 7.73 -7.54
CA GLU A 20 10.87 8.97 -8.15
C GLU A 20 11.44 8.66 -9.55
N MET A 21 11.33 9.60 -10.51
CA MET A 21 11.68 9.36 -11.92
C MET A 21 13.18 9.08 -12.14
N SER A 22 14.05 9.61 -11.27
CA SER A 22 15.51 9.47 -11.34
C SER A 22 16.06 8.22 -10.64
N GLU A 23 15.20 7.34 -10.12
CA GLU A 23 15.59 6.20 -9.27
C GLU A 23 15.75 4.86 -9.99
N CYS A 24 15.46 4.77 -11.29
CA CYS A 24 15.50 3.50 -12.04
C CYS A 24 16.78 2.70 -11.79
N GLY A 25 17.94 3.36 -11.84
CA GLY A 25 19.23 2.75 -11.59
C GLY A 25 19.42 2.20 -10.17
N LEU A 26 18.94 2.90 -9.12
CA LEU A 26 18.98 2.38 -7.73
C LEU A 26 18.09 1.17 -7.58
N ALA A 27 16.90 1.22 -8.16
CA ALA A 27 15.98 0.10 -8.14
C ALA A 27 16.60 -1.12 -8.83
N CYS A 28 17.29 -0.94 -9.97
CA CYS A 28 18.01 -2.02 -10.64
C CYS A 28 19.11 -2.64 -9.76
N VAL A 29 19.95 -1.81 -9.12
CA VAL A 29 20.98 -2.31 -8.20
C VAL A 29 20.35 -3.05 -7.01
N ALA A 30 19.23 -2.54 -6.47
CA ALA A 30 18.50 -3.19 -5.38
C ALA A 30 17.92 -4.55 -5.80
N MET A 31 17.37 -4.65 -7.01
CA MET A 31 16.83 -5.89 -7.56
C MET A 31 17.93 -6.93 -7.72
N VAL A 32 19.07 -6.56 -8.31
CA VAL A 32 20.21 -7.47 -8.44
C VAL A 32 20.77 -7.87 -7.07
N ALA A 33 20.88 -6.92 -6.12
CA ALA A 33 21.29 -7.22 -4.75
C ALA A 33 20.35 -8.23 -4.05
N SER A 34 19.03 -8.14 -4.30
CA SER A 34 18.05 -9.08 -3.74
C SER A 34 18.26 -10.52 -4.21
N ASN A 35 18.81 -10.72 -5.42
CA ASN A 35 19.20 -12.03 -5.93
C ASN A 35 20.32 -12.67 -5.09
N TRP A 36 21.17 -11.85 -4.49
CA TRP A 36 22.26 -12.26 -3.60
C TRP A 36 21.85 -12.31 -2.12
N GLY A 37 20.55 -12.25 -1.83
CA GLY A 37 20.01 -12.28 -0.46
C GLY A 37 20.07 -10.93 0.27
N LEU A 38 20.36 -9.84 -0.43
CA LEU A 38 20.38 -8.49 0.13
C LEU A 38 19.07 -7.75 -0.19
N ASP A 39 18.12 -7.83 0.74
CA ASP A 39 16.85 -7.12 0.68
C ASP A 39 17.04 -5.65 1.08
N LEU A 40 16.94 -4.74 0.10
CA LEU A 40 17.12 -3.31 0.28
C LEU A 40 15.82 -2.55 0.00
N ASP A 41 15.43 -1.69 0.94
CA ASP A 41 14.31 -0.78 0.75
C ASP A 41 14.74 0.49 0.00
N MET A 42 13.93 0.94 -0.96
CA MET A 42 14.20 2.19 -1.70
C MET A 42 14.41 3.40 -0.78
N PRO A 43 13.61 3.64 0.29
CA PRO A 43 13.87 4.71 1.25
C PRO A 43 15.23 4.63 1.95
N TYR A 44 15.82 3.44 2.12
CA TYR A 44 17.17 3.29 2.66
C TYR A 44 18.21 3.70 1.63
N LEU A 45 18.10 3.18 0.41
CA LEU A 45 19.01 3.53 -0.70
C LEU A 45 19.01 5.03 -1.00
N ARG A 46 17.84 5.66 -1.00
CA ARG A 46 17.67 7.10 -1.24
C ARG A 46 18.33 7.98 -0.18
N ARG A 47 18.36 7.51 1.08
CA ARG A 47 19.03 8.21 2.19
C ARG A 47 20.54 8.05 2.14
N ARG A 48 21.01 6.87 1.74
CA ARG A 48 22.44 6.53 1.71
C ARG A 48 23.14 7.01 0.43
N PHE A 49 22.42 7.07 -0.68
CA PHE A 49 22.94 7.39 -2.00
C PHE A 49 22.16 8.54 -2.62
N SER A 50 22.86 9.64 -2.90
CA SER A 50 22.31 10.81 -3.57
C SER A 50 22.44 10.65 -5.08
N ILE A 51 21.33 10.65 -5.80
CA ILE A 51 21.30 10.63 -7.28
C ILE A 51 20.84 11.98 -7.82
N SER A 52 21.37 12.33 -8.98
CA SER A 52 21.01 13.55 -9.71
C SER A 52 19.58 13.46 -10.24
N GLN A 53 18.92 14.62 -10.37
CA GLN A 53 17.62 14.73 -11.04
C GLN A 53 17.65 14.27 -12.50
N ARG A 54 18.83 14.30 -13.13
CA ARG A 54 19.05 13.81 -14.49
C ARG A 54 19.18 12.28 -14.57
N GLY A 55 19.03 11.57 -13.44
CA GLY A 55 19.20 10.12 -13.34
C GLY A 55 20.58 9.69 -12.86
N ALA A 56 20.81 8.38 -12.90
CA ALA A 56 22.06 7.75 -12.48
C ALA A 56 22.96 7.48 -13.70
N THR A 57 24.25 7.78 -13.60
CA THR A 57 25.22 7.28 -14.59
C THR A 57 25.67 5.88 -14.20
N ILE A 58 26.22 5.11 -15.15
CA ILE A 58 26.82 3.80 -14.86
C ILE A 58 27.89 3.91 -13.77
N ASN A 59 28.70 4.97 -13.79
CA ASN A 59 29.69 5.22 -12.74
C ASN A 59 29.03 5.38 -11.36
N THR A 60 27.90 6.10 -11.28
CA THR A 60 27.11 6.19 -10.05
C THR A 60 26.65 4.81 -9.59
N LEU A 61 26.16 3.96 -10.51
CA LEU A 61 25.73 2.59 -10.17
C LEU A 61 26.88 1.73 -9.65
N MET A 62 28.07 1.82 -10.25
CA MET A 62 29.27 1.12 -9.78
C MET A 62 29.67 1.57 -8.36
N VAL A 63 29.65 2.88 -8.09
CA VAL A 63 29.94 3.42 -6.76
C VAL A 63 28.92 2.94 -5.72
N VAL A 64 27.63 2.92 -6.08
CA VAL A 64 26.56 2.42 -5.21
C VAL A 64 26.74 0.92 -4.95
N ALA A 65 26.95 0.12 -5.99
CA ALA A 65 27.18 -1.32 -5.89
C ALA A 65 28.38 -1.63 -4.99
N SER A 66 29.51 -0.97 -5.19
CA SER A 66 30.71 -1.14 -4.37
C SER A 66 30.45 -0.83 -2.89
N LYS A 67 29.71 0.25 -2.59
CA LYS A 67 29.31 0.60 -1.22
C LYS A 67 28.29 -0.37 -0.59
N LEU A 68 27.67 -1.21 -1.39
CA LEU A 68 26.79 -2.31 -0.96
C LEU A 68 27.51 -3.66 -0.89
N GLY A 69 28.82 -3.70 -1.15
CA GLY A 69 29.59 -4.95 -1.18
C GLY A 69 29.43 -5.74 -2.48
N LEU A 70 29.05 -5.09 -3.58
CA LEU A 70 28.97 -5.70 -4.89
C LEU A 70 30.10 -5.17 -5.78
N SER A 71 30.88 -6.06 -6.38
CA SER A 71 31.77 -5.74 -7.48
C SER A 71 30.95 -5.50 -8.74
N ALA A 72 31.27 -4.43 -9.45
CA ALA A 72 30.55 -3.99 -10.63
C ALA A 72 31.45 -4.03 -11.85
N ARG A 73 31.03 -4.76 -12.89
CA ARG A 73 31.79 -4.90 -14.14
C ARG A 73 30.97 -4.33 -15.30
N PRO A 74 31.27 -3.08 -15.73
CA PRO A 74 30.62 -2.50 -16.90
C PRO A 74 31.17 -3.15 -18.17
N LEU A 75 30.28 -3.51 -19.08
CA LEU A 75 30.62 -4.16 -20.34
C LEU A 75 29.88 -3.49 -21.49
N LYS A 76 30.55 -3.37 -22.63
CA LYS A 76 29.90 -3.09 -23.90
C LYS A 76 29.76 -4.43 -24.63
N VAL A 77 28.53 -4.90 -24.80
CA VAL A 77 28.23 -6.25 -25.27
C VAL A 77 27.25 -6.15 -26.43
N PRO A 78 27.54 -6.80 -27.57
CA PRO A 78 26.60 -6.87 -28.67
C PRO A 78 25.45 -7.86 -28.33
N LEU A 79 24.34 -7.79 -29.07
CA LEU A 79 23.11 -8.54 -28.76
C LEU A 79 23.30 -10.06 -28.73
N ASP A 80 24.14 -10.56 -29.63
CA ASP A 80 24.51 -11.97 -29.79
C ASP A 80 25.33 -12.53 -28.62
N GLU A 81 25.93 -11.66 -27.80
CA GLU A 81 26.70 -12.06 -26.62
C GLU A 81 25.94 -11.92 -25.29
N LEU A 82 24.67 -11.49 -25.32
CA LEU A 82 23.85 -11.32 -24.11
C LEU A 82 23.70 -12.61 -23.28
N GLU A 83 23.72 -13.78 -23.93
CA GLU A 83 23.64 -15.08 -23.26
C GLU A 83 24.87 -15.43 -22.43
N TYR A 84 26.01 -14.77 -22.67
CA TYR A 84 27.26 -14.99 -21.94
C TYR A 84 27.42 -14.09 -20.72
N LEU A 85 26.49 -13.15 -20.50
CA LEU A 85 26.51 -12.28 -19.33
C LEU A 85 26.27 -13.08 -18.04
N GLN A 86 26.90 -12.64 -16.96
CA GLN A 86 26.56 -13.09 -15.62
C GLN A 86 25.21 -12.50 -15.22
N LEU A 87 24.20 -13.36 -15.16
CA LEU A 87 22.84 -12.98 -14.80
C LEU A 87 22.60 -13.13 -13.29
N PRO A 88 21.82 -12.22 -12.68
CA PRO A 88 21.15 -11.08 -13.32
C PRO A 88 22.06 -9.88 -13.57
N ALA A 89 21.85 -9.20 -14.71
CA ALA A 89 22.64 -8.04 -15.14
C ALA A 89 21.75 -6.81 -15.35
N ILE A 90 22.30 -5.62 -15.12
CA ILE A 90 21.60 -4.35 -15.42
C ILE A 90 21.91 -3.97 -16.88
N LEU A 91 20.86 -3.66 -17.66
CA LEU A 91 20.97 -3.18 -19.03
C LEU A 91 20.62 -1.70 -19.09
N HIS A 92 21.36 -0.95 -19.91
CA HIS A 92 21.01 0.41 -20.26
C HIS A 92 20.02 0.42 -21.44
N TRP A 93 18.91 1.12 -21.26
CA TRP A 93 17.68 0.98 -22.04
C TRP A 93 17.21 2.34 -22.58
N ASP A 94 16.90 2.44 -23.87
CA ASP A 94 16.36 3.64 -24.54
C ASP A 94 17.16 4.94 -24.28
N LEU A 95 18.44 4.83 -23.95
CA LEU A 95 19.37 5.92 -23.62
C LEU A 95 19.00 6.78 -22.39
N ASN A 96 17.92 6.45 -21.68
CA ASN A 96 17.43 7.25 -20.55
C ASN A 96 16.94 6.40 -19.36
N HIS A 97 17.01 5.07 -19.45
CA HIS A 97 16.47 4.15 -18.46
C HIS A 97 17.41 2.99 -18.16
N TYR A 98 17.16 2.30 -17.05
CA TYR A 98 17.85 1.05 -16.71
C TYR A 98 16.82 -0.02 -16.39
N VAL A 99 17.10 -1.24 -16.85
CA VAL A 99 16.29 -2.43 -16.58
C VAL A 99 17.19 -3.56 -16.12
N VAL A 100 16.62 -4.62 -15.52
CA VAL A 100 17.39 -5.79 -15.10
C VAL A 100 17.02 -6.99 -15.96
N LEU A 101 18.01 -7.58 -16.61
CA LEU A 101 17.91 -8.86 -17.30
C LEU A 101 18.08 -9.98 -16.27
N GLN A 102 17.02 -10.73 -16.04
CA GLN A 102 17.05 -11.84 -15.09
C GLN A 102 17.55 -13.15 -15.73
N LYS A 103 17.01 -13.50 -16.89
CA LYS A 103 17.31 -14.75 -17.59
C LYS A 103 16.96 -14.67 -19.07
N ILE A 104 17.67 -15.45 -19.88
CA ILE A 104 17.36 -15.71 -21.29
C ILE A 104 17.07 -17.21 -21.42
N GLU A 105 15.87 -17.56 -21.86
CA GLU A 105 15.45 -18.95 -22.07
C GLU A 105 14.67 -19.06 -23.37
N SER A 106 15.01 -20.04 -24.20
CA SER A 106 14.29 -20.36 -25.45
C SER A 106 14.08 -19.13 -26.36
N GLY A 107 15.10 -18.29 -26.50
CA GLY A 107 15.05 -17.06 -27.32
C GLY A 107 14.20 -15.93 -26.75
N LYS A 108 13.82 -16.00 -25.46
CA LYS A 108 13.08 -14.93 -24.77
C LYS A 108 13.84 -14.43 -23.55
N ALA A 109 13.95 -13.11 -23.44
CA ALA A 109 14.57 -12.42 -22.31
C ALA A 109 13.49 -12.01 -21.28
N THR A 110 13.75 -12.29 -20.01
CA THR A 110 12.91 -11.82 -18.90
C THR A 110 13.51 -10.55 -18.30
N ILE A 111 12.81 -9.43 -18.49
CA ILE A 111 13.23 -8.09 -18.08
C ILE A 111 12.39 -7.60 -16.90
N PHE A 112 13.08 -7.13 -15.87
CA PHE A 112 12.49 -6.46 -14.71
C PHE A 112 12.64 -4.95 -14.91
N ASP A 113 11.51 -4.29 -15.15
CA ASP A 113 11.44 -2.85 -15.37
C ASP A 113 10.98 -2.12 -14.09
N PRO A 114 11.82 -1.27 -13.47
CA PRO A 114 11.47 -0.51 -12.28
C PRO A 114 10.23 0.39 -12.44
N ALA A 115 9.97 0.87 -13.65
CA ALA A 115 8.88 1.80 -13.95
C ALA A 115 7.55 1.08 -14.23
N ALA A 116 7.61 -0.17 -14.67
CA ALA A 116 6.45 -0.92 -15.13
C ALA A 116 6.26 -2.23 -14.32
N SER A 117 6.54 -3.35 -14.98
CA SER A 117 6.34 -4.71 -14.48
C SER A 117 7.32 -5.66 -15.18
N ILE A 118 7.26 -6.94 -14.84
CA ILE A 118 8.10 -7.95 -15.46
C ILE A 118 7.62 -8.19 -16.90
N LYS A 119 8.50 -7.97 -17.88
CA LYS A 119 8.23 -8.18 -19.30
C LYS A 119 9.01 -9.39 -19.80
N LYS A 120 8.40 -10.17 -20.69
CA LYS A 120 9.09 -11.20 -21.46
C LYS A 120 9.12 -10.73 -22.90
N LEU A 121 10.32 -10.47 -23.40
CA LEU A 121 10.55 -9.94 -24.74
C LEU A 121 11.28 -10.97 -25.58
N THR A 122 11.04 -10.97 -26.90
CA THR A 122 11.93 -11.70 -27.81
C THR A 122 13.27 -10.97 -27.94
N ILE A 123 14.28 -11.64 -28.49
CA ILE A 123 15.60 -10.99 -28.72
C ILE A 123 15.46 -9.83 -29.70
N GLU A 124 14.57 -9.93 -30.68
CA GLU A 124 14.28 -8.87 -31.65
C GLU A 124 13.68 -7.64 -30.96
N GLU A 125 12.66 -7.82 -30.12
CA GLU A 125 12.07 -6.72 -29.35
C GLU A 125 13.07 -6.08 -28.39
N LEU A 126 13.94 -6.90 -27.77
CA LEU A 126 15.00 -6.40 -26.89
C LEU A 126 16.02 -5.55 -27.66
N SER A 127 16.31 -5.91 -28.92
CA SER A 127 17.28 -5.21 -29.76
C SER A 127 16.91 -3.76 -30.07
N GLU A 128 15.62 -3.45 -30.13
CA GLU A 128 15.13 -2.09 -30.43
C GLU A 128 15.46 -1.11 -29.30
N HIS A 129 15.59 -1.61 -28.07
CA HIS A 129 15.75 -0.80 -26.87
C HIS A 129 17.12 -0.89 -26.22
N PHE A 130 17.81 -2.02 -26.40
CA PHE A 130 19.10 -2.27 -25.77
C PHE A 130 20.20 -1.43 -26.41
N THR A 131 20.89 -0.64 -25.59
CA THR A 131 21.89 0.32 -26.08
C THR A 131 23.29 -0.28 -26.25
N GLY A 132 23.47 -1.59 -26.00
CA GLY A 132 24.77 -2.27 -26.06
C GLY A 132 25.61 -2.16 -24.79
N ILE A 133 25.06 -1.61 -23.69
CA ILE A 133 25.78 -1.44 -22.43
C ILE A 133 25.10 -2.24 -21.32
N ALA A 134 25.88 -3.11 -20.68
CA ALA A 134 25.48 -3.96 -19.56
C ALA A 134 26.37 -3.73 -18.34
N LEU A 135 25.84 -4.02 -17.15
CA LEU A 135 26.56 -3.95 -15.89
C LEU A 135 26.29 -5.24 -15.11
N GLU A 136 27.32 -6.07 -14.99
CA GLU A 136 27.30 -7.27 -14.15
C GLU A 136 27.60 -6.88 -12.71
N LEU A 137 26.89 -7.49 -11.75
CA LEU A 137 27.11 -7.28 -10.33
C LEU A 137 27.28 -8.63 -9.62
N ALA A 138 28.40 -8.78 -8.91
CA ALA A 138 28.70 -9.97 -8.12
C ALA A 138 29.15 -9.58 -6.71
N PRO A 139 28.84 -10.38 -5.67
CA PRO A 139 29.32 -10.10 -4.32
C PRO A 139 30.85 -10.19 -4.22
N ILE A 140 31.48 -9.31 -3.43
CA ILE A 140 32.90 -9.44 -3.07
C ILE A 140 33.10 -10.47 -1.94
N GLU A 141 34.32 -10.98 -1.76
CA GLU A 141 34.62 -12.06 -0.80
C GLU A 141 34.26 -11.75 0.67
N ASP A 142 34.19 -10.46 1.07
CA ASP A 142 33.76 -10.01 2.41
C ASP A 142 32.31 -9.46 2.40
N PHE A 143 31.42 -10.09 1.63
CA PHE A 143 30.00 -9.70 1.52
C PHE A 143 29.26 -9.92 2.85
N LYS A 144 29.26 -8.88 3.69
CA LYS A 144 28.40 -8.81 4.87
C LYS A 144 27.09 -8.17 4.48
N GLN A 145 25.97 -8.82 4.81
CA GLN A 145 24.65 -8.20 4.71
C GLN A 145 24.69 -6.83 5.44
N PRO A 146 24.45 -5.71 4.74
CA PRO A 146 24.08 -4.47 5.39
C PRO A 146 22.97 -4.72 6.40
N GLU A 147 23.00 -4.02 7.53
CA GLU A 147 21.92 -4.11 8.52
C GLU A 147 20.56 -3.95 7.82
N PRO A 148 19.58 -4.81 8.15
CA PRO A 148 18.29 -4.78 7.50
C PRO A 148 17.67 -3.39 7.66
N SER A 149 17.13 -2.87 6.56
CA SER A 149 16.41 -1.60 6.59
C SER A 149 15.34 -1.63 7.69
N PRO A 150 15.17 -0.56 8.48
CA PRO A 150 14.14 -0.51 9.49
C PRO A 150 12.78 -0.60 8.80
N LYS A 151 12.14 -1.76 8.90
CA LYS A 151 10.78 -1.99 8.39
C LYS A 151 9.87 -0.93 9.00
N LEU A 152 9.20 -0.18 8.14
CA LEU A 152 8.16 0.76 8.58
C LEU A 152 7.08 -0.05 9.30
N ARG A 153 6.95 0.15 10.62
CA ARG A 153 5.91 -0.51 11.41
C ARG A 153 4.67 0.37 11.37
N PHE A 154 3.49 -0.21 11.13
CA PHE A 154 2.22 0.52 11.25
C PHE A 154 2.07 1.22 12.61
N SER A 155 2.70 0.66 13.67
CA SER A 155 2.78 1.28 14.99
C SER A 155 3.43 2.66 15.02
N GLN A 156 4.27 3.00 14.04
CA GLN A 156 4.89 4.31 13.89
C GLN A 156 3.90 5.38 13.38
N LEU A 157 2.82 4.98 12.68
CA LEU A 157 1.77 5.92 12.23
C LEU A 157 0.90 6.41 13.39
N TRP A 158 0.79 5.63 14.46
CA TRP A 158 0.02 5.97 15.67
C TRP A 158 0.88 6.54 16.79
N HIS A 159 2.22 6.48 16.66
CA HIS A 159 3.15 6.99 17.65
C HIS A 159 3.20 8.52 17.57
N GLY A 160 2.68 9.19 18.60
CA GLY A 160 2.62 10.66 18.66
C GLY A 160 1.24 11.27 18.45
N VAL A 161 0.20 10.47 18.17
CA VAL A 161 -1.19 10.97 18.14
C VAL A 161 -1.83 10.81 19.52
N SER A 162 -1.75 11.85 20.35
CA SER A 162 -2.47 11.90 21.63
C SER A 162 -3.98 11.94 21.40
N GLY A 163 -4.75 11.14 22.15
CA GLY A 163 -6.21 11.18 22.12
C GLY A 163 -6.90 10.25 21.11
N LEU A 164 -6.17 9.62 20.17
CA LEU A 164 -6.74 8.71 19.17
C LEU A 164 -7.56 7.58 19.81
N ARG A 165 -7.06 6.97 20.90
CA ARG A 165 -7.78 5.90 21.61
C ARG A 165 -9.14 6.36 22.15
N ARG A 166 -9.22 7.58 22.66
CA ARG A 166 -10.46 8.16 23.20
C ARG A 166 -11.46 8.43 22.09
N THR A 167 -11.01 9.01 20.97
CA THR A 167 -11.84 9.21 19.78
C THR A 167 -12.37 7.89 19.25
N LEU A 168 -11.51 6.86 19.11
CA LEU A 168 -11.93 5.55 18.63
C LEU A 168 -12.95 4.89 19.56
N LEU A 169 -12.78 5.01 20.88
CA LEU A 169 -13.75 4.51 21.86
C LEU A 169 -15.10 5.24 21.74
N GLN A 170 -15.11 6.58 21.61
CA GLN A 170 -16.34 7.36 21.44
C GLN A 170 -17.08 6.97 20.16
N ILE A 171 -16.35 6.84 19.04
CA ILE A 171 -16.94 6.41 17.76
C ILE A 171 -17.47 4.99 17.87
N ALA A 172 -16.75 4.07 18.52
CA ALA A 172 -17.19 2.70 18.72
C ALA A 172 -18.51 2.62 19.50
N VAL A 173 -18.60 3.32 20.64
CA VAL A 173 -19.82 3.35 21.47
C VAL A 173 -21.00 3.93 20.70
N LEU A 174 -20.81 5.07 20.02
CA LEU A 174 -21.88 5.69 19.22
C LEU A 174 -22.30 4.81 18.04
N THR A 175 -21.35 4.08 17.44
CA THR A 175 -21.64 3.11 16.37
C THR A 175 -22.53 1.99 16.91
N VAL A 176 -22.17 1.36 18.03
CA VAL A 176 -22.99 0.29 18.64
C VAL A 176 -24.41 0.77 18.97
N ILE A 177 -24.58 1.98 19.50
CA ILE A 177 -25.91 2.57 19.76
C ILE A 177 -26.71 2.68 18.45
N THR A 178 -26.10 3.23 17.38
CA THR A 178 -26.78 3.37 16.09
C THR A 178 -27.09 2.01 15.44
N GLN A 179 -26.24 1.01 15.62
CA GLN A 179 -26.46 -0.34 15.10
C GLN A 179 -27.61 -1.04 15.82
N GLY A 180 -27.78 -0.80 17.13
CA GLY A 180 -28.95 -1.28 17.87
C GLY A 180 -30.27 -0.78 17.27
N PHE A 181 -30.31 0.47 16.81
CA PHE A 181 -31.48 1.01 16.09
C PHE A 181 -31.75 0.28 14.79
N VAL A 182 -30.71 0.04 13.98
CA VAL A 182 -30.83 -0.70 12.71
C VAL A 182 -31.43 -2.09 12.95
N LEU A 183 -30.99 -2.81 13.99
CA LEU A 183 -31.49 -4.15 14.33
C LEU A 183 -32.92 -4.14 14.87
N LEU A 184 -33.31 -3.14 15.64
CA LEU A 184 -34.64 -3.04 16.24
C LEU A 184 -35.71 -2.50 15.27
N SER A 185 -35.29 -1.77 14.23
CA SER A 185 -36.22 -1.15 13.27
C SER A 185 -37.16 -2.14 12.54
N PRO A 186 -36.72 -3.33 12.08
CA PRO A 186 -37.61 -4.30 11.44
C PRO A 186 -38.60 -4.92 12.43
N TYR A 187 -38.17 -5.10 13.69
CA TYR A 187 -39.02 -5.64 14.75
C TYR A 187 -40.19 -4.70 15.10
N PHE A 188 -39.95 -3.38 15.07
CA PHE A 188 -41.02 -2.39 15.19
C PHE A 188 -42.04 -2.53 14.06
N LEU A 189 -41.58 -2.64 12.80
CA LEU A 189 -42.46 -2.82 11.65
C LEU A 189 -43.27 -4.11 11.78
N GLN A 190 -42.62 -5.20 12.22
CA GLN A 190 -43.27 -6.48 12.47
C GLN A 190 -44.37 -6.37 13.53
N LEU A 191 -44.11 -5.74 14.68
CA LEU A 191 -45.12 -5.55 15.73
C LEU A 191 -46.30 -4.68 15.27
N ALA A 192 -46.02 -3.61 14.54
CA ALA A 192 -47.05 -2.74 13.99
C ALA A 192 -47.95 -3.49 12.99
N VAL A 193 -47.35 -4.23 12.06
CA VAL A 193 -48.09 -4.92 10.99
C VAL A 193 -48.80 -6.18 11.49
N ASP A 194 -48.14 -7.00 12.30
CA ASP A 194 -48.64 -8.33 12.64
C ASP A 194 -49.51 -8.35 13.90
N HIS A 195 -49.32 -7.41 14.84
CA HIS A 195 -50.06 -7.42 16.11
C HIS A 195 -51.04 -6.25 16.22
N VAL A 196 -50.59 -5.03 15.92
CA VAL A 196 -51.38 -3.82 16.14
C VAL A 196 -52.49 -3.66 15.09
N ILE A 197 -52.15 -3.77 13.80
CA ILE A 197 -53.11 -3.58 12.71
C ILE A 197 -54.25 -4.63 12.77
N PRO A 198 -54.00 -5.94 12.94
CA PRO A 198 -55.07 -6.95 12.96
C PRO A 198 -55.95 -6.85 14.20
N SER A 199 -55.37 -6.44 15.33
CA SER A 199 -56.06 -6.36 16.63
C SER A 199 -56.76 -5.02 16.86
N TYR A 200 -56.58 -4.04 15.96
CA TYR A 200 -57.06 -2.66 16.09
C TYR A 200 -56.72 -2.00 17.44
N ASP A 201 -55.59 -2.37 18.05
CA ASP A 201 -55.16 -1.89 19.36
C ASP A 201 -54.47 -0.51 19.25
N ILE A 202 -55.28 0.53 19.11
CA ILE A 202 -54.83 1.92 19.01
C ILE A 202 -54.01 2.36 20.24
N PRO A 203 -54.40 2.03 21.49
CA PRO A 203 -53.56 2.33 22.66
C PRO A 203 -52.15 1.75 22.54
N PHE A 204 -52.02 0.48 22.14
CA PHE A 204 -50.71 -0.14 21.93
C PHE A 204 -49.93 0.51 20.79
N LEU A 205 -50.60 0.90 19.69
CA LEU A 205 -49.97 1.65 18.59
C LEU A 205 -49.35 2.97 19.06
N VAL A 206 -50.06 3.72 19.90
CA VAL A 206 -49.59 5.02 20.41
C VAL A 206 -48.36 4.82 21.29
N VAL A 207 -48.39 3.86 22.21
CA VAL A 207 -47.23 3.53 23.06
C VAL A 207 -46.03 3.11 22.22
N LEU A 208 -46.25 2.23 21.24
CA LEU A 208 -45.22 1.75 20.32
C LEU A 208 -44.62 2.91 19.49
N SER A 209 -45.47 3.82 19.00
CA SER A 209 -45.05 4.99 18.21
C SER A 209 -44.25 6.00 19.03
N VAL A 210 -44.66 6.27 20.28
CA VAL A 210 -43.91 7.16 21.18
C VAL A 210 -42.55 6.55 21.54
N GLY A 211 -42.52 5.26 21.85
CA GLY A 211 -41.27 4.53 22.14
C GLY A 211 -40.31 4.56 20.95
N PHE A 212 -40.82 4.29 19.75
CA PHE A 212 -40.02 4.34 18.52
C PHE A 212 -39.58 5.77 18.17
N GLY A 213 -40.44 6.77 18.36
CA GLY A 213 -40.10 8.18 18.18
C GLY A 213 -38.95 8.61 19.09
N LEU A 214 -38.99 8.22 20.36
CA LEU A 214 -37.88 8.46 21.30
C LEU A 214 -36.60 7.75 20.86
N PHE A 215 -36.71 6.51 20.40
CA PHE A 215 -35.55 5.74 19.95
C PHE A 215 -34.95 6.30 18.65
N ALA A 216 -35.77 6.77 17.72
CA ALA A 216 -35.36 7.46 16.51
C ALA A 216 -34.66 8.79 16.83
N LEU A 217 -35.12 9.51 17.86
CA LEU A 217 -34.44 10.71 18.35
C LEU A 217 -33.05 10.38 18.91
N ILE A 218 -32.93 9.33 19.74
CA ILE A 218 -31.64 8.85 20.25
C ILE A 218 -30.71 8.45 19.10
N TYR A 219 -31.23 7.77 18.09
CA TYR A 219 -30.49 7.41 16.88
C TYR A 219 -29.98 8.66 16.16
N ALA A 220 -30.84 9.65 15.89
CA ALA A 220 -30.46 10.88 15.20
C ALA A 220 -29.38 11.67 15.97
N ILE A 221 -29.53 11.79 17.28
CA ILE A 221 -28.55 12.46 18.16
C ILE A 221 -27.23 11.67 18.15
N SER A 222 -27.26 10.35 18.31
CA SER A 222 -26.06 9.51 18.33
C SER A 222 -25.33 9.54 16.99
N HIS A 223 -26.06 9.52 15.88
CA HIS A 223 -25.52 9.63 14.53
C HIS A 223 -24.88 11.00 14.30
N PHE A 224 -25.53 12.07 14.74
CA PHE A 224 -24.98 13.43 14.70
C PHE A 224 -23.70 13.55 15.53
N LEU A 225 -23.73 13.11 16.79
CA LEU A 225 -22.56 13.12 17.67
C LEU A 225 -21.41 12.30 17.11
N ARG A 226 -21.69 11.13 16.51
CA ARG A 226 -20.66 10.30 15.86
C ARG A 226 -19.99 11.07 14.72
N SER A 227 -20.80 11.70 13.87
CA SER A 227 -20.30 12.51 12.74
C SER A 227 -19.50 13.72 13.22
N PHE A 228 -19.95 14.37 14.29
CA PHE A 228 -19.26 15.51 14.90
C PHE A 228 -17.91 15.10 15.52
N VAL A 229 -17.87 14.00 16.29
CA VAL A 229 -16.64 13.45 16.86
C VAL A 229 -15.65 13.07 15.76
N PHE A 230 -16.14 12.48 14.67
CA PHE A 230 -15.34 12.15 13.49
C PHE A 230 -14.73 13.41 12.86
N LEU A 231 -15.54 14.43 12.57
CA LEU A 231 -15.09 15.66 11.91
C LEU A 231 -14.08 16.44 12.78
N SER A 232 -14.40 16.61 14.06
CA SER A 232 -13.56 17.36 15.01
C SER A 232 -12.22 16.65 15.25
N SER A 233 -12.24 15.36 15.55
CA SER A 233 -11.02 14.58 15.77
C SER A 233 -10.20 14.43 14.49
N GLY A 234 -10.88 14.29 13.35
CA GLY A 234 -10.27 14.21 12.04
C GLY A 234 -9.50 15.47 11.66
N THR A 235 -10.12 16.63 11.85
CA THR A 235 -9.50 17.94 11.59
C THR A 235 -8.28 18.16 12.48
N LEU A 236 -8.39 17.85 13.78
CA LEU A 236 -7.27 17.95 14.72
C LEU A 236 -6.10 17.04 14.31
N LEU A 237 -6.40 15.79 13.94
CA LEU A 237 -5.39 14.83 13.49
C LEU A 237 -4.67 15.32 12.24
N SER A 238 -5.43 15.77 11.24
CA SER A 238 -4.89 16.34 10.01
C SER A 238 -4.01 17.55 10.28
N PHE A 239 -4.42 18.45 11.19
CA PHE A 239 -3.63 19.61 11.56
C PHE A 239 -2.30 19.21 12.21
N VAL A 240 -2.31 18.26 13.15
CA VAL A 240 -1.09 17.77 13.81
C VAL A 240 -0.15 17.10 12.80
N MET A 241 -0.67 16.25 11.92
CA MET A 241 0.13 15.59 10.89
C MET A 241 0.72 16.59 9.89
N ALA A 242 -0.08 17.54 9.41
CA ALA A 242 0.37 18.60 8.50
C ALA A 242 1.43 19.49 9.18
N SER A 243 1.25 19.83 10.45
CA SER A 243 2.24 20.60 11.24
C SER A 243 3.56 19.85 11.40
N ASN A 244 3.51 18.54 11.65
CA ASN A 244 4.72 17.70 11.76
C ASN A 244 5.47 17.61 10.42
N ILE A 245 4.74 17.40 9.31
CA ILE A 245 5.34 17.42 7.97
C ILE A 245 5.95 18.80 7.68
N GLY A 246 5.21 19.87 7.95
CA GLY A 246 5.69 21.24 7.75
C GLY A 246 6.94 21.54 8.56
N ARG A 247 6.94 21.20 9.86
CA ARG A 247 8.11 21.37 10.74
C ARG A 247 9.33 20.62 10.22
N GLN A 248 9.14 19.40 9.73
CA GLN A 248 10.22 18.63 9.15
C GLN A 248 10.70 19.26 7.84
N LEU A 249 9.77 19.70 6.98
CA LEU A 249 10.07 20.35 5.71
C LEU A 249 10.97 21.58 5.92
N PHE A 250 10.66 22.43 6.89
CA PHE A 250 11.47 23.62 7.22
C PHE A 250 12.87 23.31 7.76
N ARG A 251 13.15 22.07 8.20
CA ARG A 251 14.47 21.66 8.72
C ARG A 251 15.35 21.01 7.65
N LEU A 252 14.85 20.81 6.44
CA LEU A 252 15.58 20.13 5.38
C LEU A 252 16.56 21.09 4.67
N PRO A 253 17.73 20.60 4.23
CA PRO A 253 18.68 21.41 3.48
C PRO A 253 18.14 21.76 2.09
N VAL A 254 18.62 22.87 1.50
CA VAL A 254 18.20 23.37 0.17
C VAL A 254 18.34 22.30 -0.92
N GLU A 255 19.40 21.49 -0.86
CA GLU A 255 19.66 20.36 -1.76
C GLU A 255 18.50 19.35 -1.82
N TRP A 256 17.72 19.21 -0.74
CA TRP A 256 16.56 18.32 -0.74
C TRP A 256 15.42 18.87 -1.60
N PHE A 257 15.23 20.19 -1.60
CA PHE A 257 14.21 20.90 -2.37
C PHE A 257 14.55 20.97 -3.86
N GLU A 258 15.81 21.19 -4.21
CA GLU A 258 16.28 21.16 -5.61
C GLU A 258 16.03 19.79 -6.28
N ARG A 259 15.99 18.73 -5.47
CA ARG A 259 15.79 17.35 -5.93
C ARG A 259 14.32 16.91 -5.99
N ARG A 260 13.34 17.76 -5.65
CA ARG A 260 11.92 17.33 -5.58
C ARG A 260 10.99 18.35 -6.19
N HIS A 261 10.00 17.88 -6.95
CA HIS A 261 8.98 18.76 -7.49
C HIS A 261 8.02 19.20 -6.38
N VAL A 262 7.50 20.42 -6.50
CA VAL A 262 6.47 20.94 -5.57
C VAL A 262 5.24 20.02 -5.54
N GLY A 263 4.90 19.40 -6.67
CA GLY A 263 3.83 18.40 -6.77
C GLY A 263 4.05 17.16 -5.88
N ASP A 264 5.29 16.70 -5.72
CA ASP A 264 5.63 15.56 -4.87
C ASP A 264 5.48 15.88 -3.38
N ILE A 265 5.66 17.16 -3.02
CA ILE A 265 5.44 17.65 -1.66
C ILE A 265 3.93 17.78 -1.42
N LEU A 266 3.20 18.37 -2.37
CA LEU A 266 1.75 18.54 -2.28
C LEU A 266 1.02 17.19 -2.17
N SER A 267 1.45 16.18 -2.93
CA SER A 267 0.84 14.84 -2.87
C SER A 267 0.96 14.20 -1.49
N ARG A 268 2.04 14.48 -0.74
CA ARG A 268 2.22 14.02 0.65
C ARG A 268 1.24 14.70 1.60
N PHE A 269 0.98 15.99 1.42
CA PHE A 269 -0.04 16.71 2.20
C PHE A 269 -1.45 16.19 1.87
N GLN A 270 -1.75 15.94 0.60
CA GLN A 270 -3.03 15.38 0.17
C GLN A 270 -3.24 13.94 0.68
N SER A 271 -2.16 13.17 0.78
CA SER A 271 -2.20 11.80 1.32
C SER A 271 -2.56 11.73 2.81
N LEU A 272 -2.55 12.85 3.54
CA LEU A 272 -2.97 12.90 4.93
C LEU A 272 -4.46 12.57 5.11
N GLN A 273 -5.32 12.99 4.17
CA GLN A 273 -6.76 12.72 4.25
C GLN A 273 -7.09 11.23 4.14
N PRO A 274 -6.62 10.49 3.11
CA PRO A 274 -6.81 9.05 3.05
C PRO A 274 -6.25 8.30 4.26
N ILE A 275 -5.10 8.74 4.79
CA ILE A 275 -4.52 8.15 6.00
C ILE A 275 -5.44 8.41 7.20
N GLN A 276 -5.89 9.65 7.40
CA GLN A 276 -6.84 10.01 8.45
C GLN A 276 -8.13 9.17 8.38
N ASP A 277 -8.69 9.02 7.19
CA ASP A 277 -9.89 8.22 6.97
C ASP A 277 -9.65 6.74 7.32
N LEU A 278 -8.52 6.18 6.90
CA LEU A 278 -8.16 4.81 7.27
C LEU A 278 -7.99 4.65 8.79
N LEU A 279 -7.41 5.66 9.45
CA LEU A 279 -7.13 5.65 10.88
C LEU A 279 -8.38 5.78 11.75
N ILE A 280 -9.35 6.60 11.34
CA ILE A 280 -10.53 6.89 12.15
C ILE A 280 -11.73 6.02 11.70
N LYS A 281 -11.94 5.89 10.38
CA LYS A 281 -13.07 5.14 9.79
C LYS A 281 -12.70 3.68 9.50
N GLY A 282 -11.54 3.46 8.88
CA GLY A 282 -11.25 2.19 8.20
C GLY A 282 -11.09 0.95 9.08
N SER A 283 -10.76 1.10 10.36
CA SER A 283 -10.45 -0.06 11.22
C SER A 283 -11.58 -0.41 12.19
N VAL A 284 -12.03 0.53 13.02
CA VAL A 284 -13.04 0.24 14.04
C VAL A 284 -14.45 0.22 13.47
N VAL A 285 -14.81 1.21 12.65
CA VAL A 285 -16.17 1.28 12.07
C VAL A 285 -16.40 0.12 11.11
N THR A 286 -15.46 -0.14 10.20
CA THR A 286 -15.59 -1.27 9.26
C THR A 286 -15.67 -2.62 9.96
N ALA A 287 -14.92 -2.83 11.05
CA ALA A 287 -15.03 -4.06 11.84
C ALA A 287 -16.40 -4.19 12.51
N LEU A 288 -16.90 -3.12 13.14
CA LEU A 288 -18.22 -3.13 13.79
C LEU A 288 -19.35 -3.31 12.78
N ASP A 289 -19.28 -2.66 11.62
CA ASP A 289 -20.27 -2.81 10.55
C ASP A 289 -20.22 -4.22 9.94
N GLY A 290 -19.04 -4.81 9.83
CA GLY A 290 -18.87 -6.22 9.45
C GLY A 290 -19.53 -7.18 10.44
N VAL A 291 -19.36 -6.95 11.74
CA VAL A 291 -20.03 -7.74 12.79
C VAL A 291 -21.56 -7.59 12.68
N LEU A 292 -22.05 -6.37 12.49
CA LEU A 292 -23.49 -6.13 12.29
C LEU A 292 -24.01 -6.84 11.03
N ALA A 293 -23.30 -6.78 9.91
CA ALA A 293 -23.70 -7.45 8.67
C ALA A 293 -23.79 -8.97 8.86
N ILE A 294 -22.82 -9.57 9.56
CA ILE A 294 -22.86 -10.99 9.93
C ILE A 294 -24.06 -11.27 10.85
N ALA A 295 -24.31 -10.44 11.85
CA ALA A 295 -25.45 -10.60 12.76
C ALA A 295 -26.79 -10.54 12.02
N ILE A 296 -26.97 -9.57 11.12
CA ILE A 296 -28.16 -9.46 10.27
C ILE A 296 -28.31 -10.71 9.40
N LEU A 297 -27.22 -11.17 8.78
CA LEU A 297 -27.23 -12.38 7.96
C LEU A 297 -27.66 -13.61 8.77
N VAL A 298 -27.11 -13.79 9.98
CA VAL A 298 -27.52 -14.88 10.89
C VAL A 298 -29.00 -14.78 11.25
N VAL A 299 -29.50 -13.59 11.61
CA VAL A 299 -30.91 -13.37 11.91
C VAL A 299 -31.77 -13.71 10.68
N MET A 300 -31.39 -13.27 9.49
CA MET A 300 -32.12 -13.58 8.25
C MET A 300 -32.17 -15.09 7.98
N PHE A 301 -31.06 -15.82 8.16
CA PHE A 301 -31.02 -17.27 8.01
C PHE A 301 -31.90 -18.01 9.04
N LEU A 302 -32.00 -17.50 10.26
CA LEU A 302 -32.89 -18.06 11.30
C LEU A 302 -34.37 -17.81 10.98
N TYR A 303 -34.72 -16.65 10.41
CA TYR A 303 -36.09 -16.34 10.02
C TYR A 303 -36.54 -17.09 8.76
N SER A 304 -35.72 -17.10 7.71
CA SER A 304 -35.99 -17.86 6.48
C SER A 304 -34.72 -18.07 5.64
N PRO A 305 -34.19 -19.31 5.57
CA PRO A 305 -33.06 -19.64 4.71
C PRO A 305 -33.33 -19.36 3.22
N LEU A 306 -34.59 -19.47 2.77
CA LEU A 306 -34.98 -19.28 1.38
C LEU A 306 -34.89 -17.80 0.96
N LEU A 307 -35.35 -16.89 1.83
CA LEU A 307 -35.23 -15.44 1.61
C LEU A 307 -33.78 -14.95 1.75
N ALA A 308 -33.00 -15.55 2.65
CA ALA A 308 -31.58 -15.20 2.84
C ALA A 308 -30.69 -15.58 1.63
N LEU A 309 -31.03 -16.66 0.92
CA LEU A 309 -30.35 -17.10 -0.32
C LEU A 309 -30.85 -16.37 -1.58
N GLY A 310 -31.83 -15.47 -1.46
CA GLY A 310 -32.37 -14.70 -2.58
C GLY A 310 -33.39 -15.47 -3.45
N PHE A 311 -33.90 -16.60 -2.99
CA PHE A 311 -35.03 -17.28 -3.64
C PHE A 311 -36.33 -16.54 -3.30
N VAL A 312 -36.61 -15.48 -4.06
CA VAL A 312 -37.97 -15.01 -4.26
C VAL A 312 -38.63 -16.00 -5.22
N ASP A 313 -39.40 -16.95 -4.69
CA ASP A 313 -40.28 -17.75 -5.53
C ASP A 313 -41.20 -16.79 -6.30
N LYS A 314 -41.10 -16.85 -7.64
CA LYS A 314 -42.11 -16.28 -8.52
C LYS A 314 -43.41 -17.03 -8.26
N ALA A 315 -44.35 -16.40 -7.57
CA ALA A 315 -45.77 -16.77 -7.57
C ALA A 315 -46.60 -15.49 -7.65
#